data_AF-A0A428PDQ6-F1
#
_entry.id   AF-A0A428PDQ6-F1
#
_cell.length_a   1.000
_cell.length_b   1.000
_cell.length_c   1.000
_cell.angle_alpha   90.00
_cell.angle_beta   90.00
_cell.angle_gamma   90.00
#
_symmetry.space_group_name_H-M   'P 1'
#
loop_
_entity.id
_entity.type
_entity.pdbx_description
1 polymer ?
#
loop_
_entity_poly.entity_id
_entity_poly.type
_entity_poly.pdbx_seq_one_letter_code
_entity_poly.pdbx_strand_id
1 'polypeptide(L)'
;MLGQGSFPLAARDEKCGFEGNSDLYGLGIRLGIYMQWLSAFPAMSSSSPRRIGPLADTYLIFIFAIFVAILVLTAEKRPTHAAEMSVLTYIIFGGAYTILWTSEPRREVTTMDKETVAWAAFFVYCVLGIELTLYWNGVTDVYSVRTTGQLIPLAIGACGLAQFLYAPAVDWVVQKAANRERRPREDTEAGDVATV
;
A
#
# COMPACT_ATOMS: atom_id res chain seq x y z
N MET A 1 43.99 -34.51 16.79
CA MET A 1 43.64 -33.29 17.55
C MET A 1 43.36 -32.20 16.55
N LEU A 2 42.08 -31.85 16.37
CA LEU A 2 41.61 -30.90 15.37
C LEU A 2 41.97 -29.48 15.81
N GLY A 3 42.85 -28.82 15.05
CA GLY A 3 43.18 -27.41 15.24
C GLY A 3 41.98 -26.54 14.89
N GLN A 4 41.55 -25.74 15.85
CA GLN A 4 40.49 -24.75 15.71
C GLN A 4 40.88 -23.71 14.65
N GLY A 5 40.30 -23.82 13.46
CA GLY A 5 40.18 -22.69 12.55
C GLY A 5 39.10 -21.76 13.07
N SER A 6 39.47 -20.83 13.95
CA SER A 6 38.64 -19.67 14.25
C SER A 6 38.47 -18.86 12.97
N PHE A 7 37.34 -19.01 12.30
CA PHE A 7 36.87 -18.04 11.33
C PHE A 7 36.82 -16.69 12.05
N PRO A 8 37.57 -15.65 11.61
CA PRO A 8 37.22 -14.31 12.01
C PRO A 8 35.87 -14.06 11.36
N LEU A 9 34.78 -14.13 12.14
CA LEU A 9 33.53 -13.49 11.77
C LEU A 9 33.92 -12.08 11.37
N ALA A 10 33.81 -11.81 10.07
CA ALA A 10 34.20 -10.57 9.44
C ALA A 10 33.87 -9.42 10.39
N ALA A 11 34.89 -8.70 10.85
CA ALA A 11 34.71 -7.42 11.46
C ALA A 11 33.82 -6.63 10.50
N ARG A 12 32.55 -6.43 10.87
CA ARG A 12 31.66 -5.52 10.16
C ARG A 12 32.35 -4.17 10.27
N ASP A 13 32.90 -3.72 9.16
CA ASP A 13 33.45 -2.38 9.04
C ASP A 13 32.38 -1.41 9.57
N GLU A 14 32.73 -0.66 10.61
CA GLU A 14 31.82 0.22 11.38
C GLU A 14 31.39 1.46 10.57
N LYS A 15 31.73 1.48 9.27
CA LYS A 15 31.32 2.45 8.25
C LYS A 15 30.50 1.83 7.10
N CYS A 16 29.85 0.70 7.32
CA CYS A 16 28.98 0.12 6.29
C CYS A 16 27.58 0.78 6.32
N GLY A 17 27.40 1.75 5.43
CA GLY A 17 26.16 2.47 5.20
C GLY A 17 26.40 3.58 4.18
N PHE A 18 25.36 3.99 3.46
CA PHE A 18 25.44 5.10 2.52
C PHE A 18 24.27 6.06 2.73
N GLU A 19 24.46 7.32 2.35
CA GLU A 19 23.42 8.33 2.38
C GLU A 19 22.45 8.08 1.23
N GLY A 20 21.21 7.72 1.56
CA GLY A 20 20.20 7.40 0.57
C GLY A 20 19.46 8.63 0.08
N ASN A 21 18.94 8.55 -1.14
CA ASN A 21 18.15 9.66 -1.67
C ASN A 21 16.71 9.65 -1.13
N SER A 22 16.48 10.51 -0.14
CA SER A 22 15.18 10.74 0.50
C SER A 22 14.06 11.19 -0.47
N ASP A 23 14.39 11.75 -1.64
CA ASP A 23 13.40 12.17 -2.64
C ASP A 23 12.94 11.04 -3.58
N LEU A 24 13.63 9.89 -3.57
CA LEU A 24 13.25 8.72 -4.38
C LEU A 24 12.45 7.70 -3.61
N TYR A 25 12.88 7.40 -2.39
CA TYR A 25 12.30 6.36 -1.55
C TYR A 25 12.32 6.74 -0.07
N GLY A 26 12.30 8.04 0.24
CA GLY A 26 12.17 8.52 1.61
C GLY A 26 10.88 8.03 2.29
N LEU A 27 10.81 8.21 3.60
CA LEU A 27 9.74 7.68 4.42
C LEU A 27 8.35 8.13 3.94
N GLY A 28 8.17 9.39 3.54
CA GLY A 28 6.87 9.88 3.09
C GLY A 28 6.40 9.24 1.77
N ILE A 29 7.35 8.93 0.86
CA ILE A 29 7.07 8.22 -0.40
C ILE A 29 6.61 6.80 -0.09
N ARG A 30 7.38 6.07 0.72
CA ARG A 30 7.07 4.70 1.12
C ARG A 30 5.73 4.62 1.83
N LEU A 31 5.50 5.46 2.83
CA LEU A 31 4.26 5.47 3.59
C LEU A 31 3.06 5.83 2.72
N GLY A 32 3.20 6.80 1.82
CA GLY A 32 2.16 7.15 0.84
C GLY A 32 1.79 5.97 -0.06
N ILE A 33 2.79 5.27 -0.60
CA ILE A 33 2.59 4.07 -1.44
C ILE A 33 1.94 2.95 -0.63
N TYR A 34 2.37 2.69 0.60
CA TYR A 34 1.77 1.67 1.46
C TYR A 34 0.31 1.99 1.75
N MET A 35 -0.02 3.24 2.07
CA MET A 35 -1.42 3.68 2.25
C MET A 35 -2.24 3.50 0.98
N GLN A 36 -1.66 3.80 -0.19
CA GLN A 36 -2.31 3.64 -1.48
C GLN A 36 -2.58 2.16 -1.80
N TRP A 37 -1.65 1.25 -1.51
CA TRP A 37 -1.89 -0.19 -1.64
C TRP A 37 -2.93 -0.70 -0.64
N LEU A 38 -2.88 -0.23 0.61
CA LEU A 38 -3.88 -0.58 1.63
C LEU A 38 -5.29 -0.10 1.25
N SER A 39 -5.40 1.00 0.51
CA SER A 39 -6.70 1.50 0.02
C SER A 39 -7.39 0.56 -0.99
N ALA A 40 -6.68 -0.44 -1.54
CA ALA A 40 -7.28 -1.50 -2.35
C ALA A 40 -8.10 -2.51 -1.51
N PHE A 41 -7.87 -2.59 -0.20
CA PHE A 41 -8.55 -3.55 0.67
C PHE A 41 -10.04 -3.22 0.91
N PRO A 42 -10.47 -1.98 1.19
CA PRO A 42 -11.89 -1.64 1.31
C PRO A 42 -12.68 -1.81 -0.01
N ALA A 43 -12.03 -1.64 -1.16
CA ALA A 43 -12.64 -1.92 -2.47
C ALA A 43 -13.09 -3.39 -2.61
N MET A 44 -12.53 -4.28 -1.79
CA MET A 44 -12.90 -5.70 -1.67
C MET A 44 -14.17 -5.95 -0.86
N SER A 45 -14.43 -5.11 0.16
CA SER A 45 -15.51 -5.32 1.14
C SER A 45 -16.77 -4.52 0.77
N SER A 46 -16.59 -3.36 0.12
CA SER A 46 -17.70 -2.54 -0.33
C SER A 46 -18.19 -3.01 -1.70
N SER A 47 -19.47 -3.38 -1.78
CA SER A 47 -20.19 -3.82 -2.99
C SER A 47 -20.35 -2.74 -4.08
N SER A 48 -19.49 -1.72 -4.10
CA SER A 48 -19.53 -0.57 -5.00
C SER A 48 -18.37 -0.62 -6.01
N PRO A 49 -18.52 -1.30 -7.17
CA PRO A 49 -17.49 -1.39 -8.21
C PRO A 49 -17.15 -0.07 -8.90
N ARG A 50 -17.83 1.03 -8.55
CA ARG A 50 -17.74 2.33 -9.25
C ARG A 50 -16.49 3.17 -8.90
N ARG A 51 -15.67 2.76 -7.93
CA ARG A 51 -14.52 3.55 -7.43
C ARG A 51 -13.13 3.00 -7.77
N ILE A 52 -13.02 1.89 -8.50
CA ILE A 52 -11.73 1.25 -8.82
C ILE A 52 -10.93 2.07 -9.86
N GLY A 53 -11.62 2.77 -10.77
CA GLY A 53 -10.99 3.59 -11.83
C GLY A 53 -10.04 4.68 -11.31
N PRO A 54 -10.48 5.60 -10.42
CA PRO A 54 -9.62 6.65 -9.87
C PRO A 54 -8.36 6.15 -9.14
N LEU A 55 -8.44 4.96 -8.55
CA LEU A 55 -7.30 4.33 -7.86
C LEU A 55 -6.23 3.88 -8.87
N ALA A 56 -6.66 3.24 -9.96
CA ALA A 56 -5.77 2.81 -11.04
C ALA A 56 -5.11 4.02 -11.73
N ASP A 57 -5.87 5.08 -12.00
CA ASP A 57 -5.33 6.30 -12.64
C ASP A 57 -4.22 6.95 -11.80
N THR A 58 -4.46 7.11 -10.50
CA THR A 58 -3.46 7.70 -9.57
C THR A 58 -2.21 6.83 -9.49
N TYR A 59 -2.38 5.51 -9.52
CA TYR A 59 -1.25 4.58 -9.45
C TYR A 59 -0.43 4.54 -10.76
N LEU A 60 -1.09 4.60 -11.93
CA LEU A 60 -0.40 4.68 -13.22
C LEU A 60 0.46 5.94 -13.34
N ILE A 61 -0.04 7.08 -12.87
CA ILE A 61 0.73 8.33 -12.81
C ILE A 61 1.97 8.13 -11.93
N PHE A 62 1.83 7.42 -10.81
CA PHE A 62 2.93 7.17 -9.88
C PHE A 62 4.00 6.23 -10.44
N ILE A 63 3.59 5.13 -11.08
CA ILE A 63 4.52 4.24 -11.81
C ILE A 63 5.25 5.03 -12.89
N PHE A 64 4.52 5.84 -13.67
CA PHE A 64 5.11 6.60 -14.75
C PHE A 64 6.13 7.61 -14.21
N ALA A 65 5.83 8.29 -13.10
CA ALA A 65 6.75 9.20 -12.44
C ALA A 65 8.02 8.48 -11.96
N ILE A 66 7.89 7.30 -11.33
CA ILE A 66 9.04 6.50 -10.88
C ILE A 66 9.86 6.02 -12.08
N PHE A 67 9.21 5.60 -13.17
CA PHE A 67 9.89 5.19 -14.39
C PHE A 67 10.71 6.35 -14.98
N VAL A 68 10.13 7.54 -15.08
CA VAL A 68 10.86 8.75 -15.51
C VAL A 68 12.01 9.06 -14.56
N ALA A 69 11.80 8.97 -13.24
CA ALA A 69 12.85 9.18 -12.25
C ALA A 69 14.02 8.20 -12.45
N ILE A 70 13.75 6.91 -12.67
CA ILE A 70 14.78 5.90 -12.97
C ILE A 70 15.55 6.26 -14.24
N LEU A 71 14.86 6.69 -15.30
CA LEU A 71 15.51 7.10 -16.54
C LEU A 71 16.46 8.29 -16.32
N VAL A 72 16.01 9.31 -15.58
CA VAL A 72 16.82 10.47 -15.23
C VAL A 72 18.04 10.06 -14.39
N LEU A 73 17.85 9.25 -13.35
CA LEU A 73 18.95 8.75 -12.52
C LEU A 73 19.99 7.96 -13.33
N THR A 74 19.51 7.13 -14.26
CA THR A 74 20.38 6.35 -15.16
C THR A 74 21.18 7.29 -16.07
N ALA A 75 20.60 8.40 -16.51
CA ALA A 75 21.27 9.39 -17.35
C ALA A 75 22.26 10.27 -16.58
N GLU A 76 22.00 10.57 -15.30
CA GLU A 76 22.84 11.46 -14.48
C GLU A 76 24.21 10.86 -14.09
N LYS A 77 24.48 9.58 -14.39
CA LYS A 77 25.74 8.87 -14.07
C LYS A 77 26.17 8.99 -12.61
N ARG A 78 25.24 9.29 -11.69
CA ARG A 78 25.54 9.32 -10.27
C ARG A 78 25.85 7.88 -9.80
N PRO A 79 26.69 7.72 -8.77
CA PRO A 79 26.85 6.41 -8.15
C PRO A 79 25.51 6.01 -7.52
N THR A 80 24.75 5.17 -8.22
CA THR A 80 23.51 4.58 -7.72
C THR A 80 23.82 3.24 -7.06
N HIS A 81 23.33 3.04 -5.85
CA HIS A 81 23.55 1.80 -5.12
C HIS A 81 22.51 0.75 -5.55
N ALA A 82 22.91 -0.51 -5.60
CA ALA A 82 22.01 -1.60 -5.98
C ALA A 82 20.76 -1.68 -5.07
N ALA A 83 20.91 -1.34 -3.78
CA ALA A 83 19.82 -1.29 -2.82
C ALA A 83 18.71 -0.30 -3.21
N GLU A 84 19.05 0.85 -3.79
CA GLU A 84 18.08 1.85 -4.25
C GLU A 84 17.24 1.29 -5.40
N MET A 85 17.90 0.61 -6.34
CA MET A 85 17.24 -0.03 -7.47
C MET A 85 16.34 -1.18 -7.02
N SER A 86 16.76 -1.96 -6.03
CA SER A 86 15.91 -3.02 -5.43
C SER A 86 14.64 -2.44 -4.80
N VAL A 87 14.74 -1.35 -4.04
CA VAL A 87 13.57 -0.69 -3.42
C VAL A 87 12.59 -0.19 -4.48
N LEU A 88 13.07 0.51 -5.50
CA LEU A 88 12.22 0.99 -6.59
C LEU A 88 11.55 -0.16 -7.35
N THR A 89 12.28 -1.27 -7.52
CA THR A 89 11.75 -2.48 -8.16
C THR A 89 10.58 -3.07 -7.36
N TYR A 90 10.71 -3.20 -6.03
CA TYR A 90 9.61 -3.67 -5.18
C TYR A 90 8.40 -2.73 -5.22
N ILE A 91 8.61 -1.40 -5.30
CA ILE A 91 7.53 -0.42 -5.44
C ILE A 91 6.75 -0.60 -6.75
N ILE A 92 7.46 -0.82 -7.86
CA ILE A 92 6.82 -1.01 -9.17
C ILE A 92 6.04 -2.33 -9.19
N PHE A 93 6.66 -3.45 -8.79
CA PHE A 93 6.00 -4.75 -8.80
C PHE A 93 4.85 -4.85 -7.78
N GLY A 94 5.04 -4.30 -6.58
CA GLY A 94 4.05 -4.32 -5.50
C GLY A 94 2.70 -3.76 -5.93
N GLY A 95 2.71 -2.59 -6.57
CA GLY A 95 1.45 -1.99 -6.98
C GLY A 95 0.99 -2.38 -8.39
N ALA A 96 1.88 -2.81 -9.31
CA ALA A 96 1.44 -3.42 -10.56
C ALA A 96 0.60 -4.67 -10.28
N TYR A 97 1.05 -5.50 -9.33
CA TYR A 97 0.28 -6.62 -8.84
C TYR A 97 -1.04 -6.20 -8.18
N THR A 98 -1.03 -5.12 -7.38
CA THR A 98 -2.27 -4.57 -6.77
C THR A 98 -3.28 -4.12 -7.83
N ILE A 99 -2.85 -3.46 -8.91
CA ILE A 99 -3.74 -3.12 -10.03
C ILE A 99 -4.28 -4.38 -10.71
N LEU A 100 -3.40 -5.30 -11.08
CA LEU A 100 -3.80 -6.52 -11.78
C LEU A 100 -4.87 -7.27 -10.99
N TRP A 101 -4.64 -7.40 -9.69
CA TRP A 101 -5.60 -7.99 -8.76
C TRP A 101 -6.94 -7.23 -8.71
N THR A 102 -6.94 -5.88 -8.65
CA THR A 102 -8.18 -5.09 -8.70
C THR A 102 -8.88 -5.10 -10.07
N SER A 103 -8.15 -5.41 -11.14
CA SER A 103 -8.67 -5.39 -12.51
C SER A 103 -9.43 -6.66 -12.88
N GLU A 104 -9.24 -7.75 -12.13
CA GLU A 104 -9.99 -8.98 -12.36
C GLU A 104 -11.46 -8.81 -11.93
N PRO A 105 -12.44 -9.05 -12.82
CA PRO A 105 -13.85 -8.93 -12.50
C PRO A 105 -14.23 -9.98 -11.45
N ARG A 106 -14.41 -9.52 -10.21
CA ARG A 106 -14.60 -10.41 -9.06
C ARG A 106 -15.96 -11.09 -9.13
N ARG A 107 -15.95 -12.43 -9.23
CA ARG A 107 -17.14 -13.27 -9.02
C ARG A 107 -17.59 -13.11 -7.56
N GLU A 108 -18.90 -13.00 -7.36
CA GLU A 108 -19.57 -12.74 -6.07
C GLU A 108 -18.90 -13.48 -4.90
N VAL A 109 -18.36 -12.74 -3.93
CA VAL A 109 -17.55 -13.31 -2.85
C VAL A 109 -18.33 -13.38 -1.55
N THR A 110 -18.47 -14.61 -1.04
CA THR A 110 -19.16 -14.95 0.21
C THR A 110 -18.23 -15.35 1.35
N THR A 111 -16.93 -15.58 1.10
CA THR A 111 -15.90 -15.95 2.11
C THR A 111 -14.53 -15.35 1.77
N MET A 112 -13.60 -15.27 2.74
CA MET A 112 -12.24 -14.75 2.53
C MET A 112 -11.53 -15.58 1.44
N ASP A 113 -11.47 -15.02 0.24
CA ASP A 113 -10.98 -15.71 -0.95
C ASP A 113 -9.46 -15.88 -0.90
N LYS A 114 -9.00 -16.99 -1.47
CA LYS A 114 -7.57 -17.32 -1.56
C LYS A 114 -6.78 -16.20 -2.25
N GLU A 115 -7.40 -15.50 -3.19
CA GLU A 115 -6.82 -14.35 -3.90
C GLU A 115 -6.56 -13.16 -2.95
N THR A 116 -7.46 -12.86 -2.02
CA THR A 116 -7.22 -11.85 -0.96
C THR A 116 -5.99 -12.21 -0.12
N VAL A 117 -5.90 -13.49 0.30
CA VAL A 117 -4.81 -13.96 1.15
C VAL A 117 -3.49 -13.93 0.39
N ALA A 118 -3.49 -14.34 -0.88
CA ALA A 118 -2.33 -14.26 -1.76
C ALA A 118 -1.85 -12.81 -1.94
N TRP A 119 -2.79 -11.89 -2.16
CA TRP A 119 -2.47 -10.47 -2.27
C TRP A 119 -1.89 -9.90 -0.98
N ALA A 120 -2.51 -10.18 0.17
CA ALA A 120 -2.01 -9.70 1.45
C ALA A 120 -0.61 -10.25 1.76
N ALA A 121 -0.35 -11.51 1.44
CA ALA A 121 0.99 -12.11 1.58
C ALA A 121 2.01 -11.44 0.67
N PHE A 122 1.66 -11.16 -0.59
CA PHE A 122 2.52 -10.44 -1.53
C PHE A 122 2.80 -9.00 -1.08
N PHE A 123 1.78 -8.29 -0.60
CA PHE A 123 1.92 -6.96 0.00
C PHE A 123 2.93 -6.96 1.15
N VAL A 124 2.77 -7.89 2.12
CA VAL A 124 3.70 -8.03 3.25
C VAL A 124 5.11 -8.36 2.76
N TYR A 125 5.26 -9.22 1.76
CA TYR A 125 6.55 -9.53 1.15
C TYR A 125 7.23 -8.29 0.56
N CYS A 126 6.49 -7.46 -0.19
CA CYS A 126 7.05 -6.23 -0.77
C CYS A 126 7.46 -5.22 0.30
N VAL A 127 6.62 -4.99 1.32
CA VAL A 127 6.94 -4.05 2.42
C VAL A 127 8.16 -4.51 3.19
N LEU A 128 8.22 -5.80 3.57
CA LEU A 128 9.38 -6.37 4.23
C LEU A 128 10.62 -6.31 3.33
N GLY A 129 10.48 -6.60 2.04
CA GLY A 129 11.56 -6.49 1.07
C GLY A 129 12.16 -5.08 1.02
N ILE A 130 11.33 -4.05 1.02
CA ILE A 130 11.78 -2.65 1.04
C ILE A 130 12.50 -2.30 2.36
N GLU A 131 11.83 -2.52 3.50
CA GLU A 131 12.37 -2.10 4.79
C GLU A 131 13.63 -2.88 5.18
N LEU A 132 13.66 -4.17 4.87
CA LEU A 132 14.81 -5.03 5.16
C LEU A 132 16.00 -4.72 4.26
N THR A 133 15.74 -4.38 2.98
CA THR A 133 16.80 -3.91 2.07
C THR A 133 17.45 -2.64 2.62
N LEU A 134 16.67 -1.67 3.09
CA LEU A 134 17.19 -0.42 3.65
C LEU A 134 17.93 -0.64 4.97
N TYR A 135 17.35 -1.47 5.85
CA TYR A 135 17.95 -1.79 7.15
C TYR A 135 19.27 -2.54 7.01
N TRP A 136 19.33 -3.57 6.16
CA TRP A 136 20.54 -4.37 5.96
C TRP A 136 21.67 -3.62 5.24
N ASN A 137 21.33 -2.65 4.39
CA ASN A 137 22.33 -1.81 3.71
C ASN A 137 22.72 -0.57 4.52
N GLY A 138 22.19 -0.38 5.73
CA GLY A 138 22.55 0.75 6.59
C GLY A 138 22.25 2.10 5.95
N VAL A 139 21.17 2.21 5.19
CA VAL A 139 20.83 3.45 4.46
C VAL A 139 20.36 4.51 5.43
N THR A 140 21.06 5.64 5.47
CA THR A 140 20.76 6.77 6.37
C THR A 140 20.03 7.90 5.63
N ASP A 141 19.52 8.88 6.38
CA ASP A 141 18.69 10.02 5.94
C ASP A 141 17.29 9.71 5.39
N VAL A 142 17.02 8.46 5.00
CA VAL A 142 15.76 8.07 4.34
C VAL A 142 14.55 7.86 5.26
N TYR A 143 14.75 7.89 6.59
CA TYR A 143 13.68 7.68 7.59
C TYR A 143 13.06 8.99 8.11
N SER A 144 13.38 10.12 7.48
CA SER A 144 12.84 11.43 7.87
C SER A 144 11.92 11.99 6.78
N VAL A 145 10.80 12.59 7.18
CA VAL A 145 9.89 13.31 6.25
C VAL A 145 10.25 14.79 6.29
N ARG A 146 11.36 15.14 5.65
CA ARG A 146 11.87 16.53 5.64
C ARG A 146 11.78 17.20 4.28
N THR A 147 11.78 16.43 3.19
CA THR A 147 11.83 17.00 1.84
C THR A 147 10.44 17.19 1.26
N THR A 148 10.27 18.26 0.47
CA THR A 148 8.99 18.58 -0.19
C THR A 148 8.56 17.48 -1.15
N GLY A 149 9.52 16.78 -1.78
CA GLY A 149 9.26 15.64 -2.66
C GLY A 149 8.53 14.47 -1.99
N GLN A 150 8.62 14.35 -0.66
CA GLN A 150 7.95 13.30 0.10
C GLN A 150 6.51 13.64 0.53
N LEU A 151 6.15 14.93 0.56
CA LEU A 151 4.84 15.40 1.00
C LEU A 151 3.75 15.09 -0.03
N ILE A 152 4.07 15.20 -1.33
CA ILE A 152 3.12 14.97 -2.41
C ILE A 152 2.60 13.51 -2.37
N PRO A 153 3.47 12.49 -2.35
CA PRO A 153 3.02 11.09 -2.29
C PRO A 153 2.30 10.75 -0.99
N LEU A 154 2.75 11.31 0.13
CA LEU A 154 2.13 11.10 1.42
C LEU A 154 0.69 11.64 1.45
N ALA A 155 0.48 12.85 0.92
CA ALA A 155 -0.83 13.46 0.84
C ALA A 155 -1.76 12.68 -0.11
N ILE A 156 -1.28 12.28 -1.28
CA ILE A 156 -2.06 11.48 -2.24
C ILE A 156 -2.46 10.14 -1.63
N GLY A 157 -1.53 9.42 -1.00
CA GLY A 157 -1.81 8.15 -0.33
C GLY A 157 -2.83 8.29 0.81
N ALA A 158 -2.68 9.33 1.64
CA ALA A 158 -3.60 9.61 2.74
C ALA A 158 -5.01 10.00 2.24
N CYS A 159 -5.10 10.88 1.24
CA CYS A 159 -6.37 11.26 0.62
C CYS A 159 -7.06 10.07 -0.04
N GLY A 160 -6.31 9.24 -0.78
CA GLY A 160 -6.82 8.02 -1.38
C GLY A 160 -7.41 7.09 -0.32
N LEU A 161 -6.64 6.78 0.72
CA LEU A 161 -7.13 5.94 1.82
C LEU A 161 -8.38 6.54 2.50
N ALA A 162 -8.40 7.85 2.73
CA ALA A 162 -9.55 8.53 3.33
C ALA A 162 -10.81 8.41 2.47
N GLN A 163 -10.71 8.56 1.14
CA GLN A 163 -11.86 8.42 0.22
C GLN A 163 -12.48 7.02 0.28
N PHE A 164 -11.66 5.98 0.38
CA PHE A 164 -12.11 4.60 0.44
C PHE A 164 -12.65 4.19 1.82
N LEU A 165 -12.24 4.86 2.89
CA LEU A 165 -12.79 4.63 4.24
C LEU A 165 -14.06 5.45 4.50
N TYR A 166 -14.11 6.69 4.01
CA TYR A 166 -15.22 7.61 4.26
C TYR A 166 -16.53 7.11 3.64
N ALA A 167 -16.49 6.68 2.38
CA ALA A 167 -17.68 6.24 1.66
C ALA A 167 -18.45 5.08 2.33
N PRO A 168 -17.84 3.92 2.63
CA PRO A 168 -18.54 2.83 3.30
C PRO A 168 -19.00 3.22 4.71
N ALA A 169 -18.24 4.07 5.41
CA ALA A 169 -18.64 4.58 6.72
C ALA A 169 -19.93 5.41 6.64
N VAL A 170 -20.04 6.31 5.66
CA VAL A 170 -21.26 7.10 5.43
C VAL A 170 -22.42 6.22 5.02
N ASP A 171 -22.23 5.30 4.06
CA ASP A 171 -23.28 4.39 3.60
C ASP A 171 -23.82 3.53 4.76
N TRP A 172 -22.94 3.04 5.63
CA TRP A 172 -23.32 2.30 6.83
C TRP A 172 -24.13 3.15 7.81
N VAL A 173 -23.73 4.41 8.05
CA VAL A 173 -24.48 5.33 8.93
C VAL A 173 -25.88 5.60 8.37
N VAL A 174 -25.98 5.86 7.07
CA VAL A 174 -27.26 6.13 6.39
C VAL A 174 -28.18 4.90 6.44
N GLN A 175 -27.67 3.70 6.13
CA GLN A 175 -28.44 2.46 6.23
C GLN A 175 -28.91 2.18 7.65
N LYS A 176 -28.04 2.42 8.64
CA LYS A 176 -28.38 2.25 10.06
C LYS A 176 -29.49 3.22 10.50
N ALA A 177 -29.48 4.46 10.00
CA ALA A 177 -30.55 5.43 10.24
C ALA A 177 -31.87 4.98 9.58
N ALA A 178 -31.84 4.54 8.32
CA ALA A 178 -33.02 4.07 7.60
C ALA A 178 -33.66 2.81 8.24
N ASN A 179 -32.84 1.85 8.69
CA ASN A 179 -33.35 0.66 9.38
C ASN A 179 -33.92 0.97 10.76
N ARG A 180 -33.44 2.02 11.43
CA ARG A 180 -34.01 2.48 12.70
C ARG A 180 -35.43 3.03 12.52
N GLU A 181 -35.69 3.72 11.41
CA GLU A 181 -37.02 4.27 11.07
C GLU A 181 -38.01 3.17 10.62
N ARG A 182 -37.54 2.13 9.92
CA ARG A 182 -38.41 1.04 9.41
C ARG A 182 -38.98 0.13 10.49
N ARG A 183 -38.20 -0.20 11.53
CA ARG A 183 -38.60 -1.14 12.59
C ARG A 183 -39.98 -0.86 13.22
N PRO A 184 -40.27 0.36 13.72
CA PRO A 184 -41.57 0.64 14.35
C PRO A 184 -42.76 0.58 13.37
N ARG A 185 -42.52 0.77 12.06
CA ARG A 185 -43.57 0.74 11.04
C ARG A 185 -44.00 -0.71 10.74
N GLU A 186 -43.03 -1.62 10.63
CA GLU A 186 -43.30 -3.06 10.49
C GLU A 186 -44.01 -3.63 11.73
N ASP A 187 -43.63 -3.20 12.94
CA ASP A 187 -44.29 -3.62 14.17
C ASP A 187 -45.77 -3.18 14.22
N THR A 188 -46.10 -2.01 13.66
CA THR A 188 -47.47 -1.49 13.58
C THR A 188 -48.30 -2.25 12.55
N GLU A 189 -47.77 -2.45 11.33
CA GLU A 189 -48.46 -3.22 10.29
C GLU A 189 -48.68 -4.68 10.69
N ALA A 190 -47.71 -5.31 11.38
CA ALA A 190 -47.86 -6.68 11.88
C ALA A 190 -48.95 -6.81 12.96
N GLY A 191 -49.15 -5.78 13.78
CA GLY A 191 -50.23 -5.72 14.78
C GLY A 191 -51.61 -5.65 14.15
N ASP A 192 -51.79 -4.81 13.12
CA ASP A 192 -53.06 -4.67 12.42
C ASP A 192 -53.47 -5.98 11.70
N VAL A 193 -52.53 -6.66 11.06
CA VAL A 193 -52.78 -7.95 10.37
C VAL A 193 -53.20 -9.07 11.34
N ALA A 194 -52.73 -9.05 12.59
CA ALA A 194 -53.07 -10.06 13.59
C ALA A 194 -54.45 -9.86 14.24
N THR A 195 -55.12 -8.73 13.98
CA THR A 195 -56.44 -8.40 14.56
C THR A 195 -57.62 -8.59 13.59
N VAL A 196 -57.35 -9.04 12.36
CA VAL A 196 -58.34 -9.42 11.33
C VAL A 196 -58.49 -10.93 11.26
#